data_AF-A0A2E6MRM4-F1
#
_entry.id   AF-A0A2E6MRM4-F1
#
_cell.length_a   1.000
_cell.length_b   1.000
_cell.length_c   1.000
_cell.angle_alpha   90.00
_cell.angle_beta   90.00
_cell.angle_gamma   90.00
#
_symmetry.space_group_name_H-M   'P 1'
#
loop_
_entity.id
_entity.type
_entity.pdbx_description
1 polymer ?
#
loop_
_entity_poly.entity_id
_entity_poly.type
_entity_poly.pdbx_seq_one_letter_code
_entity_poly.pdbx_strand_id
1 'polypeptide(L)'
;MASNIDSASINALYPVAGQDNDSQGFRDNFSTIKSNFTAAKSEIETLQTNTAKKNEANNFLGFDQSGANFVNTTKKLHPASGTVVNSQNVNFPNGHYQEFTIGGNVTLTLTDWPADNKVGEIRILLKNDGQSREVTWATDVGNVVKYDNDFPHKSSASADKGIVTITNDQNPMIFDFFTVDGGATVFAKYIGIFQ
;
A
#
# COMPACT_ATOMS: atom_id res chain seq x y z
N MET A 1 7.38 19.35 -2.27
CA MET A 1 8.06 20.54 -2.85
C MET A 1 9.37 20.75 -2.10
N ALA A 2 10.51 20.92 -2.79
CA ALA A 2 11.82 21.12 -2.15
C ALA A 2 11.95 22.51 -1.49
N SER A 3 12.90 22.68 -0.58
CA SER A 3 13.17 23.96 0.08
C SER A 3 13.84 24.96 -0.88
N ASN A 4 13.26 26.16 -1.00
CA ASN A 4 13.77 27.24 -1.86
C ASN A 4 14.79 28.15 -1.16
N ILE A 5 15.30 27.77 0.01
CA ILE A 5 16.37 28.54 0.69
C ILE A 5 17.62 28.56 -0.21
N ASP A 6 18.14 29.76 -0.45
CA ASP A 6 19.38 30.00 -1.17
C ASP A 6 20.49 30.45 -0.20
N SER A 7 21.26 29.48 0.30
CA SER A 7 22.47 29.77 1.07
C SER A 7 23.71 29.95 0.18
N ALA A 8 23.64 29.59 -1.10
CA ALA A 8 24.78 29.63 -2.02
C ALA A 8 25.15 31.07 -2.39
N SER A 9 24.14 31.92 -2.61
CA SER A 9 24.31 33.34 -2.95
C SER A 9 24.83 34.21 -1.79
N ILE A 10 24.87 33.68 -0.56
CA ILE A 10 25.43 34.40 0.59
C ILE A 10 26.96 34.34 0.51
N ASN A 11 27.59 35.51 0.41
CA ASN A 11 29.04 35.64 0.46
C ASN A 11 29.53 35.76 1.92
N ALA A 12 30.06 34.65 2.45
CA ALA A 12 30.63 34.60 3.80
C ALA A 12 31.89 35.48 3.99
N LEU A 13 32.55 35.88 2.89
CA LEU A 13 33.77 36.70 2.91
C LEU A 13 33.48 38.20 2.77
N TYR A 14 32.22 38.62 2.75
CA TYR A 14 31.85 40.02 2.67
C TYR A 14 31.76 40.65 4.07
N PRO A 15 32.32 41.85 4.31
CA PRO A 15 33.18 42.67 3.43
C PRO A 15 34.59 42.08 3.24
N VAL A 16 35.21 42.39 2.09
CA VAL A 16 36.56 41.91 1.72
C VAL A 16 37.58 42.34 2.77
N ALA A 17 38.36 41.38 3.27
CA ALA A 17 39.39 41.63 4.28
C ALA A 17 40.42 42.67 3.81
N GLY A 18 40.80 43.59 4.69
CA GLY A 18 41.84 44.60 4.42
C GLY A 18 41.37 45.86 3.69
N GLN A 19 40.11 45.96 3.24
CA GLN A 19 39.52 47.23 2.77
C GLN A 19 38.86 48.01 3.92
N ASP A 20 38.04 47.36 4.75
CA ASP A 20 37.30 47.98 5.85
C ASP A 20 37.73 47.34 7.18
N ASN A 21 38.84 47.81 7.76
CA ASN A 21 39.69 47.07 8.71
C ASN A 21 39.12 46.79 10.13
N ASP A 22 37.80 46.68 10.30
CA ASP A 22 37.09 46.13 11.48
C ASP A 22 35.93 45.18 11.09
N SER A 23 35.97 44.62 9.88
CA SER A 23 34.89 43.81 9.29
C SER A 23 34.90 42.32 9.65
N GLN A 24 35.77 41.88 10.57
CA GLN A 24 35.85 40.45 10.95
C GLN A 24 34.55 39.94 11.56
N GLY A 25 33.97 40.69 12.51
CA GLY A 25 32.68 40.32 13.10
C GLY A 25 31.54 40.26 12.07
N PHE A 26 31.60 41.07 11.00
CA PHE A 26 30.65 40.96 9.89
C PHE A 26 30.83 39.66 9.09
N ARG A 27 32.07 39.30 8.73
CA ARG A 27 32.35 38.03 8.05
C ARG A 27 31.97 36.82 8.90
N ASP A 28 32.23 36.88 10.21
CA ASP A 28 31.83 35.84 11.14
C ASP A 28 30.30 35.72 11.15
N ASN A 29 29.57 36.84 11.26
CA ASN A 29 28.11 36.86 11.18
C ASN A 29 27.58 36.31 9.84
N PHE A 30 28.13 36.69 8.69
CA PHE A 30 27.71 36.18 7.37
C PHE A 30 28.01 34.69 7.21
N SER A 31 29.16 34.23 7.71
CA SER A 31 29.54 32.82 7.74
C SER A 31 28.54 32.02 8.60
N THR A 32 28.20 32.53 9.78
CA THR A 32 27.21 31.94 10.67
C THR A 32 25.82 31.91 10.03
N ILE A 33 25.37 33.00 9.41
CA ILE A 33 24.08 33.06 8.70
C ILE A 33 24.02 32.03 7.58
N LYS A 34 25.08 31.94 6.76
CA LYS A 34 25.16 30.96 5.66
C LYS A 34 25.14 29.52 6.16
N SER A 35 25.87 29.24 7.25
CA SER A 35 25.88 27.93 7.89
C SER A 35 24.50 27.56 8.41
N ASN A 36 23.85 28.48 9.13
CA ASN A 36 22.50 28.30 9.66
C ASN A 36 21.46 28.07 8.54
N PHE A 37 21.52 28.81 7.42
CA PHE A 37 20.60 28.59 6.30
C PHE A 37 20.85 27.26 5.58
N THR A 38 22.10 26.81 5.49
CA THR A 38 22.42 25.48 4.95
C THR A 38 21.84 24.38 5.84
N ALA A 39 22.01 24.48 7.16
CA ALA A 39 21.44 23.54 8.12
C ALA A 39 19.91 23.55 8.07
N ALA A 40 19.28 24.73 8.13
CA ALA A 40 17.83 24.89 8.05
C ALA A 40 17.25 24.30 6.75
N LYS A 41 17.94 24.48 5.61
CA LYS A 41 17.52 23.87 4.34
C LYS A 41 17.49 22.34 4.44
N SER A 42 18.56 21.74 4.93
CA SER A 42 18.68 20.29 5.12
C SER A 42 17.62 19.73 6.07
N GLU A 43 17.38 20.40 7.18
CA GLU A 43 16.35 20.03 8.15
C GLU A 43 14.94 20.11 7.54
N ILE A 44 14.63 21.18 6.80
CA ILE A 44 13.34 21.33 6.10
C ILE A 44 13.15 20.23 5.06
N GLU A 45 14.16 19.91 4.25
CA GLU A 45 14.07 18.84 3.25
C GLU A 45 13.88 17.46 3.91
N THR A 46 14.53 17.24 5.05
CA THR A 46 14.33 16.04 5.87
C THR A 46 12.89 15.96 6.39
N LEU A 47 12.33 17.05 6.91
CA LEU A 47 10.93 17.10 7.36
C LEU A 47 9.96 16.93 6.18
N GLN A 48 10.27 17.53 5.02
CA GLN A 48 9.48 17.37 3.80
C GLN A 48 9.39 15.90 3.37
N THR A 49 10.44 15.12 3.58
CA THR A 49 10.50 13.70 3.20
C THR A 49 9.89 12.77 4.26
N ASN A 50 10.13 13.05 5.55
CA ASN A 50 9.92 12.05 6.61
C ASN A 50 8.74 12.32 7.55
N THR A 51 7.98 13.42 7.37
CA THR A 51 6.81 13.69 8.22
C THR A 51 5.50 13.29 7.56
N ALA A 52 4.50 13.04 8.39
CA ALA A 52 3.11 12.96 7.94
C ALA A 52 2.68 14.28 7.26
N LYS A 53 1.90 14.16 6.18
CA LYS A 53 1.40 15.21 5.30
C LYS A 53 -0.12 15.22 5.28
N LYS A 54 -0.70 16.40 5.08
CA LYS A 54 -2.15 16.58 4.90
C LYS A 54 -2.55 16.80 3.44
N ASN A 55 -1.58 17.05 2.57
CA ASN A 55 -1.76 17.47 1.18
C ASN A 55 -1.25 16.46 0.16
N GLU A 56 -0.64 15.36 0.61
CA GLU A 56 -0.08 14.30 -0.22
C GLU A 56 -0.29 12.95 0.48
N ALA A 57 -0.10 11.85 -0.25
CA ALA A 57 -0.21 10.51 0.30
C ALA A 57 0.92 10.25 1.31
N ASN A 58 0.57 9.63 2.44
CA ASN A 58 1.54 9.19 3.43
C ASN A 58 1.85 7.72 3.24
N ASN A 59 3.13 7.37 3.30
CA ASN A 59 3.58 5.99 3.34
C ASN A 59 4.28 5.72 4.67
N PHE A 60 3.61 4.98 5.55
CA PHE A 60 4.16 4.55 6.84
C PHE A 60 4.78 3.14 6.78
N LEU A 61 4.92 2.55 5.59
CA LEU A 61 5.41 1.18 5.43
C LEU A 61 6.82 1.05 6.03
N GLY A 62 6.98 0.08 6.95
CA GLY A 62 8.26 -0.21 7.61
C GLY A 62 8.47 0.49 8.96
N PHE A 63 7.51 1.29 9.41
CA PHE A 63 7.56 1.95 10.72
C PHE A 63 6.32 1.63 11.55
N ASP A 64 6.53 1.27 12.82
CA ASP A 64 5.44 1.02 13.75
C ASP A 64 4.77 2.32 14.18
N GLN A 65 3.43 2.32 14.21
CA GLN A 65 2.62 3.42 14.75
C GLN A 65 1.95 2.92 16.03
N SER A 66 2.42 3.37 17.20
CA SER A 66 1.90 2.95 18.50
C SER A 66 1.04 4.03 19.16
N GLY A 67 -0.02 3.62 19.88
CA GLY A 67 -0.92 4.54 20.60
C GLY A 67 -1.83 5.41 19.71
N ALA A 68 -1.93 5.11 18.42
CA ALA A 68 -2.80 5.86 17.51
C ALA A 68 -4.28 5.57 17.80
N ASN A 69 -5.07 6.64 17.93
CA ASN A 69 -6.54 6.56 18.01
C ASN A 69 -7.14 7.07 16.70
N PHE A 70 -7.77 6.19 15.93
CA PHE A 70 -8.37 6.53 14.65
C PHE A 70 -9.85 6.84 14.83
N VAL A 71 -10.27 8.06 14.45
CA VAL A 71 -11.67 8.50 14.48
C VAL A 71 -12.12 8.79 13.05
N ASN A 72 -13.24 8.18 12.64
CA ASN A 72 -13.84 8.36 11.31
C ASN A 72 -12.90 8.04 10.12
N THR A 73 -12.01 7.05 10.26
CA THR A 73 -11.16 6.57 9.17
C THR A 73 -11.86 5.57 8.28
N THR A 74 -11.57 5.57 6.98
CA THR A 74 -12.04 4.58 6.01
C THR A 74 -10.91 3.60 5.62
N LYS A 75 -11.28 2.46 5.05
CA LYS A 75 -10.34 1.54 4.39
C LYS A 75 -10.36 1.77 2.88
N LYS A 76 -9.22 1.61 2.21
CA LYS A 76 -9.13 1.76 0.75
C LYS A 76 -9.89 0.63 0.04
N LEU A 77 -10.84 1.03 -0.80
CA LEU A 77 -11.58 0.16 -1.73
C LEU A 77 -10.92 0.22 -3.11
N HIS A 78 -10.71 -0.95 -3.72
CA HIS A 78 -10.45 -1.12 -5.13
C HIS A 78 -11.77 -1.52 -5.81
N PRO A 79 -12.53 -0.57 -6.37
CA PRO A 79 -13.84 -0.87 -6.95
C PRO A 79 -13.67 -1.67 -8.25
N ALA A 80 -14.67 -2.48 -8.59
CA ALA A 80 -14.68 -3.23 -9.83
C ALA A 80 -14.65 -2.24 -11.03
N SER A 81 -13.64 -2.38 -11.89
CA SER A 81 -13.46 -1.54 -13.09
C SER A 81 -14.01 -2.19 -14.36
N GLY A 82 -15.03 -3.05 -14.21
CA GLY A 82 -15.67 -3.79 -15.30
C GLY A 82 -15.81 -5.28 -14.98
N THR A 83 -16.09 -6.06 -16.02
CA THR A 83 -16.24 -7.51 -15.92
C THR A 83 -14.92 -8.22 -16.22
N VAL A 84 -14.49 -9.06 -15.29
CA VAL A 84 -13.29 -9.89 -15.37
C VAL A 84 -13.61 -11.15 -16.17
N VAL A 85 -13.06 -11.23 -17.39
CA VAL A 85 -13.24 -12.37 -18.29
C VAL A 85 -11.97 -13.20 -18.50
N ASN A 86 -10.82 -12.66 -18.09
CA ASN A 86 -9.51 -13.30 -18.15
C ASN A 86 -8.88 -13.36 -16.76
N SER A 87 -8.03 -14.36 -16.53
CA SER A 87 -7.23 -14.47 -15.30
C SER A 87 -6.35 -13.25 -15.07
N GLN A 88 -6.20 -12.86 -13.82
CA GLN A 88 -5.44 -11.66 -13.43
C GLN A 88 -4.96 -11.74 -11.98
N ASN A 89 -4.11 -10.79 -11.62
CA ASN A 89 -3.62 -10.67 -10.25
C ASN A 89 -4.56 -9.83 -9.38
N VAL A 90 -4.55 -10.16 -8.09
CA VAL A 90 -5.16 -9.41 -7.00
C VAL A 90 -4.01 -8.87 -6.16
N ASN A 91 -3.57 -7.66 -6.48
CA ASN A 91 -2.40 -7.05 -5.86
C ASN A 91 -2.79 -6.44 -4.50
N PHE A 92 -2.09 -6.81 -3.42
CA PHE A 92 -2.30 -6.22 -2.09
C PHE A 92 -2.28 -4.66 -2.07
N PRO A 93 -1.37 -3.96 -2.79
CA PRO A 93 -1.34 -2.48 -2.81
C PRO A 93 -2.60 -1.80 -3.36
N ASN A 94 -3.47 -2.53 -4.07
CA ASN A 94 -4.72 -1.97 -4.59
C ASN A 94 -5.68 -1.57 -3.46
N GLY A 95 -5.60 -2.24 -2.30
CA GLY A 95 -6.37 -1.92 -1.12
C GLY A 95 -6.79 -3.15 -0.34
N HIS A 96 -7.26 -2.91 0.88
CA HIS A 96 -7.74 -3.96 1.79
C HIS A 96 -9.06 -4.57 1.32
N TYR A 97 -9.85 -3.83 0.54
CA TYR A 97 -11.14 -4.28 0.01
C TYR A 97 -11.06 -4.20 -1.51
N GLN A 98 -11.33 -5.30 -2.20
CA GLN A 98 -11.29 -5.35 -3.66
C GLN A 98 -12.56 -6.00 -4.22
N GLU A 99 -13.19 -5.34 -5.18
CA GLU A 99 -14.38 -5.84 -5.85
C GLU A 99 -14.04 -6.35 -7.24
N PHE A 100 -14.60 -7.52 -7.58
CA PHE A 100 -14.51 -8.05 -8.94
C PHE A 100 -15.90 -8.52 -9.39
N THR A 101 -16.31 -8.08 -10.58
CA THR A 101 -17.44 -8.67 -11.29
C THR A 101 -16.90 -9.73 -12.23
N ILE A 102 -17.22 -10.98 -11.99
CA ILE A 102 -16.69 -12.12 -12.75
C ILE A 102 -17.63 -12.45 -13.90
N GLY A 103 -17.10 -12.51 -15.13
CA GLY A 103 -17.86 -12.92 -16.32
C GLY A 103 -17.15 -13.94 -17.21
N GLY A 104 -16.10 -14.58 -16.69
CA GLY A 104 -15.46 -15.74 -17.30
C GLY A 104 -15.04 -16.74 -16.21
N ASN A 105 -14.61 -17.93 -16.63
CA ASN A 105 -13.89 -18.81 -15.73
C ASN A 105 -12.47 -18.29 -15.62
N VAL A 106 -12.05 -17.87 -14.43
CA VAL A 106 -10.83 -17.10 -14.24
C VAL A 106 -10.03 -17.59 -13.06
N THR A 107 -8.72 -17.39 -13.13
CA THR A 107 -7.83 -17.52 -11.98
C THR A 107 -7.53 -16.13 -11.43
N LEU A 108 -7.75 -15.95 -10.14
CA LEU A 108 -7.36 -14.77 -9.39
C LEU A 108 -6.13 -15.12 -8.54
N THR A 109 -4.99 -14.53 -8.90
CA THR A 109 -3.70 -14.78 -8.23
C THR A 109 -3.42 -13.70 -7.20
N LEU A 110 -3.32 -14.06 -5.92
CA LEU A 110 -3.04 -13.14 -4.82
C LEU A 110 -1.54 -12.83 -4.78
N THR A 111 -1.15 -11.57 -4.99
CA THR A 111 0.26 -11.18 -5.17
C THR A 111 0.60 -9.87 -4.45
N ASP A 112 1.89 -9.51 -4.48
CA ASP A 112 2.44 -8.27 -3.94
C ASP A 112 2.20 -8.08 -2.43
N TRP A 113 2.16 -9.18 -1.69
CA TRP A 113 2.02 -9.19 -0.24
C TRP A 113 3.12 -8.35 0.43
N PRO A 114 2.82 -7.74 1.60
CA PRO A 114 3.85 -7.01 2.34
C PRO A 114 4.97 -7.98 2.74
N ALA A 115 6.21 -7.49 2.81
CA ALA A 115 7.37 -8.27 3.25
C ALA A 115 7.16 -8.92 4.63
N ASP A 116 7.95 -9.96 4.92
CA ASP A 116 7.90 -10.78 6.14
C ASP A 116 7.78 -9.99 7.44
N ASN A 117 7.19 -10.64 8.46
CA ASN A 117 6.85 -10.07 9.78
C ASN A 117 5.77 -8.98 9.74
N LYS A 118 4.98 -8.92 8.66
CA LYS A 118 3.79 -8.07 8.56
C LYS A 118 2.59 -8.95 8.23
N VAL A 119 1.43 -8.57 8.77
CA VAL A 119 0.17 -9.19 8.37
C VAL A 119 -0.37 -8.44 7.17
N GLY A 120 -0.54 -9.14 6.06
CA GLY A 120 -1.30 -8.63 4.91
C GLY A 120 -2.71 -9.21 4.93
N GLU A 121 -3.74 -8.38 4.83
CA GLU A 121 -5.13 -8.82 4.75
C GLU A 121 -5.84 -8.18 3.54
N ILE A 122 -6.54 -9.01 2.77
CA ILE A 122 -7.40 -8.59 1.66
C ILE A 122 -8.77 -9.23 1.83
N ARG A 123 -9.82 -8.40 1.82
CA ARG A 123 -11.21 -8.83 1.65
C ARG A 123 -11.62 -8.65 0.19
N ILE A 124 -12.10 -9.73 -0.40
CA ILE A 124 -12.59 -9.73 -1.78
C ILE A 124 -14.11 -9.89 -1.79
N LEU A 125 -14.76 -9.03 -2.57
CA LEU A 125 -16.19 -9.13 -2.88
C LEU A 125 -16.32 -9.56 -4.34
N LEU A 126 -16.83 -10.76 -4.56
CA LEU A 126 -17.10 -11.30 -5.89
C LEU A 126 -18.56 -11.12 -6.25
N LYS A 127 -18.80 -10.44 -7.37
CA LYS A 127 -20.10 -10.31 -8.04
C LYS A 127 -20.10 -11.23 -9.27
N ASN A 128 -21.25 -11.77 -9.61
CA ASN A 128 -21.43 -12.64 -10.78
C ASN A 128 -22.17 -11.90 -11.91
N ASP A 129 -21.95 -12.32 -13.15
CA ASP A 129 -22.55 -11.71 -14.36
C ASP A 129 -23.89 -12.32 -14.79
N GLY A 130 -24.51 -13.18 -13.97
CA GLY A 130 -25.75 -13.88 -14.32
C GLY A 130 -25.54 -15.27 -14.93
N GLN A 131 -24.30 -15.76 -15.00
CA GLN A 131 -23.97 -17.10 -15.49
C GLN A 131 -23.15 -17.87 -14.46
N SER A 132 -23.24 -19.20 -14.44
CA SER A 132 -22.36 -19.99 -13.57
C SER A 132 -20.90 -19.83 -14.02
N ARG A 133 -20.04 -19.32 -13.12
CA ARG A 133 -18.60 -19.13 -13.36
C ARG A 133 -17.77 -19.88 -12.34
N GLU A 134 -16.55 -20.24 -12.73
CA GLU A 134 -15.55 -20.82 -11.84
C GLU A 134 -14.44 -19.81 -11.58
N VAL A 135 -14.17 -19.55 -10.30
CA VAL A 135 -13.04 -18.73 -9.84
C VAL A 135 -12.03 -19.61 -9.15
N THR A 136 -10.83 -19.67 -9.70
CA THR A 136 -9.71 -20.41 -9.11
C THR A 136 -8.83 -19.45 -8.33
N TRP A 137 -8.60 -19.74 -7.05
CA TRP A 137 -7.68 -18.96 -6.22
C TRP A 137 -6.25 -19.48 -6.35
N ALA A 138 -5.32 -18.57 -6.62
CA ALA A 138 -3.90 -18.85 -6.71
C ALA A 138 -3.09 -17.84 -5.89
N THR A 139 -1.80 -18.14 -5.71
CA THR A 139 -0.78 -17.25 -5.13
C THR A 139 0.48 -17.35 -6.00
N ASP A 140 1.52 -16.57 -5.71
CA ASP A 140 2.79 -16.61 -6.43
C ASP A 140 3.38 -18.03 -6.52
N VAL A 141 4.13 -18.29 -7.59
CA VAL A 141 4.68 -19.63 -7.87
C VAL A 141 5.57 -20.08 -6.71
N GLY A 142 5.30 -21.28 -6.19
CA GLY A 142 6.03 -21.86 -5.05
C GLY A 142 5.39 -21.58 -3.69
N ASN A 143 4.40 -20.69 -3.63
CA ASN A 143 3.64 -20.41 -2.42
C ASN A 143 2.39 -21.29 -2.33
N VAL A 144 1.78 -21.36 -1.13
CA VAL A 144 0.65 -22.25 -0.85
C VAL A 144 -0.55 -21.47 -0.34
N VAL A 145 -1.73 -21.79 -0.87
CA VAL A 145 -3.01 -21.36 -0.28
C VAL A 145 -3.55 -22.45 0.64
N LYS A 146 -3.81 -22.09 1.90
CA LYS A 146 -4.48 -22.93 2.89
C LYS A 146 -5.89 -22.46 3.08
N TYR A 147 -6.85 -23.35 2.84
CA TYR A 147 -8.26 -23.05 2.94
C TYR A 147 -8.78 -23.41 4.34
N ASP A 148 -9.63 -22.56 4.87
CA ASP A 148 -10.51 -22.88 5.99
C ASP A 148 -11.37 -24.13 5.69
N ASN A 149 -11.82 -24.83 6.73
CA ASN A 149 -12.58 -26.07 6.58
C ASN A 149 -13.92 -25.87 5.85
N ASP A 150 -14.55 -24.71 6.01
CA ASP A 150 -15.84 -24.37 5.39
C ASP A 150 -15.66 -23.60 4.07
N PHE A 151 -14.42 -23.51 3.56
CA PHE A 151 -14.17 -22.85 2.29
C PHE A 151 -14.82 -23.64 1.13
N PRO A 152 -15.57 -22.97 0.23
CA PRO A 152 -16.25 -23.64 -0.86
C PRO A 152 -15.24 -24.20 -1.86
N HIS A 153 -15.49 -25.42 -2.29
CA HIS A 153 -14.74 -26.10 -3.36
C HIS A 153 -15.71 -26.58 -4.42
N LYS A 154 -15.27 -26.57 -5.69
CA LYS A 154 -16.05 -27.06 -6.83
C LYS A 154 -16.48 -28.51 -6.63
N SER A 155 -15.60 -29.33 -6.04
CA SER A 155 -15.93 -30.69 -5.61
C SER A 155 -14.99 -31.15 -4.48
N SER A 156 -15.24 -32.35 -3.95
CA SER A 156 -14.36 -33.00 -2.96
C SER A 156 -13.05 -33.53 -3.55
N ALA A 157 -12.86 -33.46 -4.88
CA ALA A 157 -11.63 -33.91 -5.53
C ALA A 157 -10.45 -32.99 -5.18
N SER A 158 -9.28 -33.56 -4.92
CA SER A 158 -8.09 -32.78 -4.56
C SER A 158 -7.68 -31.74 -5.61
N ALA A 159 -7.95 -32.01 -6.90
CA ALA A 159 -7.66 -31.09 -8.00
C ALA A 159 -8.60 -29.87 -8.06
N ASP A 160 -9.75 -29.95 -7.39
CA ASP A 160 -10.77 -28.90 -7.38
C ASP A 160 -10.69 -28.00 -6.13
N LYS A 161 -9.73 -28.26 -5.24
CA LYS A 161 -9.50 -27.42 -4.05
C LYS A 161 -9.10 -26.00 -4.47
N GLY A 162 -9.78 -25.02 -3.90
CA GLY A 162 -9.55 -23.60 -4.22
C GLY A 162 -10.29 -23.09 -5.46
N ILE A 163 -11.04 -23.95 -6.15
CA ILE A 163 -11.94 -23.55 -7.22
C ILE A 163 -13.33 -23.32 -6.63
N VAL A 164 -13.90 -22.14 -6.83
CA VAL A 164 -15.23 -21.78 -6.33
C VAL A 164 -16.18 -21.59 -7.52
N THR A 165 -17.32 -22.27 -7.48
CA THR A 165 -18.41 -22.00 -8.42
C THR A 165 -19.26 -20.86 -7.87
N ILE A 166 -19.39 -19.79 -8.65
CA ILE A 166 -20.24 -18.64 -8.34
C ILE A 166 -21.46 -18.65 -9.24
N THR A 167 -22.65 -18.53 -8.66
CA THR A 167 -23.93 -18.65 -9.37
C THR A 167 -24.94 -17.56 -9.02
N ASN A 168 -24.68 -16.77 -7.97
CA ASN A 168 -25.59 -15.74 -7.49
C ASN A 168 -25.21 -14.37 -8.08
N ASP A 169 -26.09 -13.81 -8.92
CA ASP A 169 -25.91 -12.53 -9.60
C ASP A 169 -26.53 -11.34 -8.85
N GLN A 170 -27.29 -11.60 -7.79
CA GLN A 170 -27.91 -10.57 -6.95
C GLN A 170 -27.05 -10.22 -5.74
N ASN A 171 -26.41 -11.22 -5.14
CA ASN A 171 -25.72 -11.09 -3.85
C ASN A 171 -24.23 -11.46 -3.98
N PRO A 172 -23.31 -10.60 -3.50
CA PRO A 172 -21.89 -10.86 -3.59
C PRO A 172 -21.44 -11.97 -2.63
N MET A 173 -20.47 -12.77 -3.10
CA MET A 173 -19.72 -13.70 -2.25
C MET A 173 -18.49 -13.01 -1.67
N ILE A 174 -18.27 -13.15 -0.37
CA ILE A 174 -17.17 -12.48 0.34
C ILE A 174 -16.13 -13.49 0.81
N PHE A 175 -14.86 -13.18 0.56
CA PHE A 175 -13.70 -13.99 0.94
C PHE A 175 -12.67 -13.11 1.65
N ASP A 176 -12.02 -13.65 2.67
CA ASP A 176 -10.88 -13.04 3.34
C ASP A 176 -9.62 -13.87 3.03
N PHE A 177 -8.56 -13.17 2.68
CA PHE A 177 -7.23 -13.73 2.48
C PHE A 177 -6.25 -12.99 3.37
N PHE A 178 -5.39 -13.73 4.07
CA PHE A 178 -4.32 -13.12 4.84
C PHE A 178 -3.04 -13.96 4.83
N THR A 179 -1.92 -13.29 5.10
CA THR A 179 -0.60 -13.91 5.24
C THR A 179 0.15 -13.22 6.37
N VAL A 180 1.10 -13.94 6.95
CA VAL A 180 2.02 -13.44 8.00
C VAL A 180 3.49 -13.60 7.60
N ASP A 181 3.75 -14.20 6.44
CA ASP A 181 5.04 -14.69 5.95
C ASP A 181 5.30 -14.27 4.49
N GLY A 182 4.98 -13.01 4.17
CA GLY A 182 5.32 -12.45 2.86
C GLY A 182 4.53 -13.03 1.68
N GLY A 183 3.45 -13.76 1.95
CA GLY A 183 2.67 -14.48 0.95
C GLY A 183 3.11 -15.93 0.72
N ALA A 184 4.14 -16.43 1.41
CA ALA A 184 4.59 -17.82 1.30
C ALA A 184 3.46 -18.81 1.66
N THR A 185 2.73 -18.48 2.73
CA THR A 185 1.46 -19.11 3.07
C THR A 185 0.34 -18.08 3.06
N VAL A 186 -0.65 -18.29 2.19
CA VAL A 186 -1.88 -17.50 2.18
C VAL A 186 -3.01 -18.31 2.79
N PHE A 187 -3.62 -17.79 3.85
CA PHE A 187 -4.79 -18.38 4.47
C PHE A 187 -6.05 -17.79 3.83
N ALA A 188 -6.97 -18.64 3.44
CA ALA A 188 -8.20 -18.27 2.74
C ALA A 188 -9.41 -18.69 3.58
N LYS A 189 -10.30 -17.73 3.83
CA LYS A 189 -11.55 -17.95 4.56
C LYS A 189 -12.73 -17.45 3.74
N TYR A 190 -13.77 -18.26 3.67
CA TYR A 190 -15.04 -17.82 3.11
C TYR A 190 -15.89 -17.18 4.21
N ILE A 191 -16.38 -15.97 3.94
CA ILE A 191 -17.18 -15.20 4.91
C ILE A 191 -18.67 -15.48 4.70
N GLY A 192 -19.11 -15.61 3.45
CA GLY A 192 -20.49 -15.91 3.12
C GLY A 192 -21.02 -15.13 1.92
N ILE A 193 -22.30 -15.35 1.64
CA ILE A 193 -23.14 -14.52 0.77
C ILE A 193 -24.00 -13.63 1.67
N PHE A 194 -24.08 -12.34 1.33
CA PHE A 194 -24.87 -11.36 2.09
C PHE A 194 -26.08 -10.94 1.24
N GLN A 195 -27.29 -11.06 1.82
CA GLN A 195 -28.60 -10.85 1.19
C GLN A 195 -29.47 -9.91 2.00
#